data_AF-A0A3D3FJG1-F1
#
_entry.id   AF-A0A3D3FJG1-F1
#
_cell.length_a   1.000
_cell.length_b   1.000
_cell.length_c   1.000
_cell.angle_alpha   90.00
_cell.angle_beta   90.00
_cell.angle_gamma   90.00
#
_symmetry.space_group_name_H-M   'P 1'
#
loop_
_entity.id
_entity.type
_entity.pdbx_description
1 polymer ?
#
loop_
_entity_poly.entity_id
_entity_poly.type
_entity_poly.pdbx_seq_one_letter_code
_entity_poly.pdbx_strand_id
1 'polypeptide(L)'
;MHRFQRSLFTGSARKSVLSSPRFIFFDLGVRNAAPGLPLMEATVKAAPGSLFEQWVGTQLQRRVAFLGSGSLGYYRTTDGAEVNFIIERNDTLIPIEAKWSGNPGLKDDSHLKAFIAAHPARCDRG
;
A
#
# COMPACT_ATOMS: atom_id res chain seq x y z
N MET A 1 -2.26 -14.78 16.09
CA MET A 1 -1.46 -13.86 15.24
C MET A 1 -2.38 -13.27 14.18
N HIS A 2 -2.89 -12.05 14.36
CA HIS A 2 -3.76 -11.41 13.35
C HIS A 2 -2.90 -10.97 12.17
N ARG A 3 -3.02 -11.69 11.05
CA ARG A 3 -2.36 -11.36 9.79
C ARG A 3 -3.33 -10.56 8.94
N PHE A 4 -2.87 -9.44 8.37
CA PHE A 4 -3.63 -8.72 7.36
C PHE A 4 -3.08 -9.11 5.98
N GLN A 5 -3.98 -9.56 5.12
CA GLN A 5 -3.69 -9.82 3.70
C GLN A 5 -4.13 -8.58 2.91
N ARG A 6 -3.20 -8.03 2.10
CA ARG A 6 -3.58 -7.11 1.02
C ARG A 6 -3.89 -7.96 -0.21
N SER A 7 -5.05 -7.72 -0.83
CA SER A 7 -5.41 -8.34 -2.11
C SER A 7 -4.99 -7.44 -3.27
N LEU A 8 -4.54 -8.04 -4.38
CA LEU A 8 -4.18 -7.28 -5.57
C LEU A 8 -5.43 -6.65 -6.18
N PHE A 9 -5.42 -5.34 -6.37
CA PHE A 9 -6.42 -4.67 -7.18
C PHE A 9 -6.13 -4.96 -8.65
N THR A 10 -7.04 -5.68 -9.30
CA THR A 10 -6.94 -6.07 -10.73
C THR A 10 -8.12 -5.58 -11.56
N GLY A 11 -9.04 -4.81 -10.95
CA GLY A 11 -10.35 -4.48 -11.53
C GLY A 11 -11.31 -5.67 -11.66
N SER A 12 -10.89 -6.89 -11.34
CA SER A 12 -11.71 -8.10 -11.39
C SER A 12 -11.56 -8.92 -10.11
N ALA A 13 -12.65 -9.13 -9.38
CA ALA A 13 -12.64 -9.92 -8.15
C ALA A 13 -12.02 -11.32 -8.36
N ARG A 14 -12.28 -11.96 -9.51
CA ARG A 14 -11.71 -13.27 -9.87
C ARG A 14 -10.19 -13.22 -10.03
N LYS A 15 -9.65 -12.20 -10.70
CA LYS A 15 -8.21 -12.04 -10.89
C LYS A 15 -7.50 -11.65 -9.59
N SER A 16 -8.19 -10.89 -8.73
CA SER A 16 -7.70 -10.54 -7.40
C SER A 16 -7.48 -11.76 -6.51
N VAL A 17 -8.45 -12.70 -6.49
CA VAL A 17 -8.37 -13.93 -5.68
C VAL A 17 -7.25 -14.87 -6.13
N LEU A 18 -6.91 -14.88 -7.43
CA LEU A 18 -5.85 -15.72 -7.99
C LEU A 18 -4.44 -15.14 -7.78
N SER A 19 -4.33 -13.91 -7.28
CA SER A 19 -3.04 -13.26 -7.03
C SER A 19 -2.46 -13.67 -5.68
N SER A 20 -1.14 -13.81 -5.61
CA SER A 20 -0.45 -14.03 -4.33
C SER A 20 -0.62 -12.79 -3.44
N PRO A 21 -1.26 -12.90 -2.26
CA PRO A 21 -1.50 -11.76 -1.40
C PRO A 21 -0.17 -11.21 -0.87
N ARG A 22 -0.05 -9.87 -0.79
CA ARG A 22 1.05 -9.23 -0.06
C ARG A 22 0.70 -9.20 1.43
N PHE A 23 1.59 -9.74 2.25
CA PHE A 23 1.42 -9.75 3.70
C PHE A 23 1.89 -8.43 4.31
N ILE A 24 1.12 -7.90 5.27
CA ILE A 24 1.59 -6.85 6.18
C ILE A 24 1.50 -7.38 7.61
N PHE A 25 2.47 -7.03 8.45
CA PHE A 25 2.26 -7.13 9.88
C PHE A 25 1.34 -6.00 10.35
N PHE A 26 0.46 -6.33 11.29
CA PHE A 26 -0.47 -5.39 11.92
C PHE A 26 0.21 -4.32 12.79
N ASP A 27 1.47 -4.54 13.13
CA ASP A 27 2.28 -3.70 13.99
C ASP A 27 3.75 -3.71 13.57
N LEU A 28 4.42 -2.55 13.68
CA LEU A 28 5.84 -2.39 13.32
C LEU A 28 6.76 -3.07 14.33
N GLY A 29 6.43 -3.03 15.62
CA GLY A 29 7.18 -3.70 16.67
C GLY A 29 7.20 -5.21 16.45
N VAL A 30 6.04 -5.80 16.12
CA VAL A 30 5.94 -7.23 15.76
C VAL A 30 6.76 -7.54 14.51
N ARG A 31 6.71 -6.70 13.48
CA ARG A 31 7.54 -6.87 12.28
C ARG A 31 9.04 -6.83 12.60
N ASN A 32 9.47 -5.94 13.48
CA ASN A 32 10.88 -5.79 13.85
C ASN A 32 11.35 -6.87 14.84
N ALA A 33 10.47 -7.36 15.71
CA ALA A 33 10.77 -8.44 16.66
C ALA A 33 10.77 -9.83 16.00
N ALA A 34 9.93 -10.05 14.97
CA ALA A 34 9.83 -11.34 14.27
C ALA A 34 11.16 -11.89 13.72
N PRO A 35 12.05 -11.08 13.11
CA PRO A 35 13.38 -11.54 12.69
C PRO A 35 14.40 -11.65 13.83
N GLY A 36 14.02 -11.38 15.09
CA GLY A 36 14.94 -11.36 16.23
C GLY A 36 15.89 -10.15 16.25
N LEU A 37 15.57 -9.08 15.53
CA LEU A 37 16.40 -7.88 15.51
C LEU A 37 16.23 -7.09 16.82
N PRO A 38 17.31 -6.49 17.34
CA PRO A 38 17.22 -5.63 18.51
C PRO A 38 16.34 -4.41 18.21
N LEU A 39 15.47 -4.06 19.15
CA LEU A 39 14.53 -2.94 19.03
C LEU A 39 15.22 -1.61 19.34
N MET A 40 16.11 -1.19 18.44
CA MET A 40 16.89 0.04 18.55
C MET A 40 16.71 0.94 17.33
N GLU A 41 17.07 2.22 17.47
CA GLU A 41 16.92 3.21 16.39
C GLU A 41 17.69 2.81 15.11
N ALA A 42 18.86 2.18 15.26
CA ALA A 42 19.65 1.69 14.13
C ALA A 42 18.88 0.67 13.27
N THR A 43 18.08 -0.20 13.89
CA THR A 43 17.23 -1.19 13.20
C THR A 43 16.15 -0.52 12.36
N VAL A 44 15.58 0.59 12.85
CA VAL A 44 14.60 1.39 12.10
C VAL A 44 15.27 2.12 10.94
N LYS A 45 16.43 2.73 11.20
CA LYS A 45 17.22 3.46 10.20
C LYS A 45 17.81 2.57 9.10
N ALA A 46 17.92 1.27 9.32
CA ALA A 46 18.38 0.32 8.31
C ALA A 46 17.35 0.11 7.17
N ALA A 47 16.05 0.31 7.42
CA ALA A 47 15.00 0.11 6.41
C ALA A 47 13.83 1.10 6.56
N PRO A 48 14.09 2.42 6.59
CA PRO A 48 13.09 3.40 6.96
C PRO A 48 11.97 3.52 5.91
N GLY A 49 12.30 3.34 4.63
CA GLY A 49 11.31 3.34 3.54
C GLY A 49 10.26 2.25 3.67
N SER A 50 10.70 0.99 3.80
CA SER A 50 9.78 -0.14 3.95
C SER A 50 8.98 -0.07 5.26
N LEU A 51 9.60 0.43 6.34
CA LEU A 51 8.90 0.65 7.61
C LEU A 51 7.84 1.75 7.51
N PHE A 52 8.15 2.83 6.81
CA PHE A 52 7.22 3.92 6.55
C PHE A 52 6.05 3.46 5.68
N GLU A 53 6.31 2.76 4.57
CA GLU A 53 5.26 2.18 3.72
C GLU A 53 4.35 1.27 4.56
N GLN A 54 4.94 0.37 5.35
CA GLN A 54 4.18 -0.52 6.22
C GLN A 54 3.34 0.23 7.26
N TRP A 55 3.89 1.28 7.86
CA TRP A 55 3.17 2.12 8.81
C TRP A 55 1.96 2.79 8.15
N VAL A 56 2.16 3.42 6.99
CA VAL A 56 1.09 4.04 6.19
C VAL A 56 0.01 3.01 5.88
N GLY A 57 0.38 1.83 5.38
CA GLY A 57 -0.58 0.75 5.09
C GLY A 57 -1.39 0.33 6.31
N THR A 58 -0.77 0.28 7.48
CA THR A 58 -1.48 -0.04 8.74
C THR A 58 -2.47 1.07 9.13
N GLN A 59 -2.12 2.34 8.96
CA GLN A 59 -3.04 3.46 9.22
C GLN A 59 -4.22 3.45 8.24
N LEU A 60 -3.96 3.24 6.95
CA LEU A 60 -4.99 3.15 5.92
C LEU A 60 -5.95 1.99 6.20
N GLN A 61 -5.43 0.81 6.54
CA GLN A 61 -6.26 -0.36 6.88
C GLN A 61 -7.17 -0.07 8.07
N ARG A 62 -6.63 0.55 9.14
CA ARG A 62 -7.41 0.95 10.32
C ARG A 62 -8.48 1.98 9.94
N ARG A 63 -8.15 2.94 9.08
CA ARG A 63 -9.08 3.98 8.64
C ARG A 63 -10.24 3.40 7.81
N VAL A 64 -9.95 2.55 6.84
CA VAL A 64 -10.97 1.86 6.02
C VAL A 64 -11.87 1.00 6.91
N ALA A 65 -11.28 0.21 7.82
CA ALA A 65 -12.04 -0.60 8.77
C ALA A 65 -12.93 0.25 9.69
N PHE A 66 -12.41 1.36 10.23
CA PHE A 66 -13.15 2.27 11.10
C PHE A 66 -14.34 2.92 10.37
N LEU A 67 -14.16 3.33 9.12
CA LEU A 67 -15.23 3.93 8.31
C LEU A 67 -16.28 2.91 7.83
N GLY A 68 -16.02 1.60 8.01
CA GLY A 68 -16.92 0.52 7.61
C GLY A 68 -17.27 0.51 6.11
N SER A 69 -16.51 1.22 5.28
CA SER A 69 -16.80 1.39 3.85
C SER A 69 -15.51 1.48 3.03
N GLY A 70 -15.54 0.84 1.86
CA GLY A 70 -14.40 0.74 0.95
C GLY A 70 -13.47 -0.43 1.25
N SER A 71 -12.43 -0.57 0.44
CA SER A 71 -11.40 -1.60 0.55
C SER A 71 -10.01 -1.01 0.34
N LEU A 72 -9.00 -1.69 0.88
CA LEU A 72 -7.59 -1.37 0.67
C LEU A 72 -6.95 -2.49 -0.14
N GLY A 73 -6.40 -2.14 -1.29
CA GLY A 73 -5.63 -3.02 -2.16
C GLY A 73 -4.25 -2.44 -2.46
N TYR A 74 -3.53 -3.11 -3.35
CA TYR A 74 -2.31 -2.62 -4.00
C TYR A 74 -2.43 -2.85 -5.50
N TYR A 75 -1.65 -2.15 -6.30
CA TYR A 75 -1.70 -2.30 -7.75
C TYR A 75 -0.33 -2.65 -8.30
N ARG A 76 -0.31 -3.58 -9.26
CA ARG A 76 0.87 -3.98 -10.01
C ARG A 76 0.47 -4.40 -11.42
N THR A 77 1.12 -3.84 -12.42
CA THR A 77 0.97 -4.27 -13.81
C THR A 77 2.03 -5.29 -14.22
N THR A 78 1.82 -5.94 -15.35
CA THR A 78 2.79 -6.89 -15.94
C THR A 78 4.05 -6.21 -16.47
N ASP A 79 3.95 -4.94 -16.90
CA ASP A 79 5.07 -4.10 -17.31
C ASP A 79 5.79 -3.42 -16.13
N GLY A 80 5.37 -3.70 -14.89
CA GLY A 80 6.14 -3.39 -13.69
C GLY A 80 5.77 -2.08 -12.98
N ALA A 81 4.74 -1.35 -13.43
CA ALA A 81 4.22 -0.22 -12.66
C ALA A 81 3.60 -0.73 -11.35
N GLU A 82 3.98 -0.12 -10.24
CA GLU A 82 3.48 -0.46 -8.90
C GLU A 82 2.94 0.78 -8.21
N VAL A 83 1.76 0.67 -7.61
CA VAL A 83 1.24 1.65 -6.64
C VAL A 83 1.09 0.95 -5.30
N ASN A 84 1.65 1.54 -4.24
CA ASN A 84 1.72 0.87 -2.94
C ASN A 84 0.33 0.54 -2.37
N PHE A 85 -0.63 1.46 -2.54
CA PHE A 85 -1.99 1.32 -2.02
C PHE A 85 -3.03 1.87 -2.99
N ILE A 86 -4.17 1.18 -3.09
CA ILE A 86 -5.38 1.68 -3.73
C ILE A 86 -6.51 1.62 -2.71
N ILE A 87 -7.17 2.75 -2.46
CA ILE A 87 -8.46 2.76 -1.76
C ILE A 87 -9.57 2.73 -2.80
N GLU A 88 -10.45 1.75 -2.70
CA GLU A 88 -11.66 1.68 -3.51
C GLU A 88 -12.88 2.02 -2.64
N ARG A 89 -13.65 3.05 -3.02
CA ARG A 89 -14.85 3.47 -2.29
C ARG A 89 -15.82 4.19 -3.22
N ASN A 90 -17.10 3.79 -3.21
CA ASN A 90 -18.18 4.42 -3.99
C ASN A 90 -17.81 4.61 -5.48
N ASP A 91 -17.29 3.54 -6.10
CA ASP A 91 -16.79 3.53 -7.48
C ASP A 91 -15.59 4.44 -7.78
N THR A 92 -15.05 5.13 -6.76
CA THR A 92 -13.82 5.90 -6.85
C THR A 92 -12.62 5.06 -6.44
N LEU A 93 -11.52 5.20 -7.18
CA LEU A 93 -10.20 4.67 -6.87
C LEU A 93 -9.30 5.83 -6.45
N ILE A 94 -8.60 5.67 -5.32
CA ILE A 94 -7.63 6.64 -4.82
C ILE A 94 -6.29 5.91 -4.68
N PRO A 95 -5.36 6.09 -5.63
CA PRO A 95 -4.01 5.57 -5.53
C PRO A 95 -3.21 6.39 -4.52
N ILE A 96 -2.38 5.72 -3.72
CA ILE A 96 -1.53 6.36 -2.71
C ILE A 96 -0.14 5.72 -2.79
N GLU A 97 0.87 6.57 -2.94
CA GLU A 97 2.28 6.19 -2.90
C GLU A 97 2.92 6.71 -1.61
N ALA A 98 3.57 5.83 -0.85
CA ALA A 98 4.20 6.15 0.41
C ALA A 98 5.72 6.22 0.25
N LYS A 99 6.27 7.44 0.22
CA LYS A 99 7.70 7.66 0.05
C LYS A 99 8.36 8.20 1.32
N TRP A 100 9.43 7.52 1.76
CA TRP A 100 10.34 8.06 2.77
C TRP A 100 11.46 8.85 2.10
N SER A 101 11.31 10.16 2.00
CA SER A 101 12.32 11.07 1.43
C SER A 101 12.24 12.44 2.10
N GLY A 102 13.39 13.07 2.34
CA GLY A 102 13.45 14.48 2.76
C GLY A 102 13.19 15.48 1.62
N ASN A 103 13.14 15.01 0.38
CA ASN A 103 12.91 15.82 -0.81
C ASN A 103 12.02 15.07 -1.81
N PRO A 104 10.69 14.97 -1.56
CA PRO A 104 9.77 14.39 -2.52
C PRO A 104 9.69 15.28 -3.77
N GLY A 105 9.77 14.70 -4.96
CA GLY A 105 9.78 15.45 -6.23
C GLY A 105 8.76 14.95 -7.24
N LEU A 106 8.45 15.76 -8.25
CA LEU A 106 7.50 15.43 -9.32
C LEU A 106 7.89 14.23 -10.19
N LYS A 107 9.10 13.68 -10.05
CA LYS A 107 9.49 12.43 -10.72
C LYS A 107 8.91 11.20 -10.03
N ASP A 108 8.47 11.36 -8.78
CA ASP A 108 7.98 10.29 -7.92
C ASP A 108 6.50 10.00 -8.15
N ASP A 109 5.79 10.86 -8.89
CA ASP A 109 4.37 10.71 -9.18
C ASP A 109 4.09 9.90 -10.46
N SER A 110 5.13 9.40 -11.15
CA SER A 110 5.01 8.74 -12.45
C SER A 110 4.08 7.52 -12.41
N HIS A 111 4.15 6.72 -11.35
CA HIS A 111 3.27 5.57 -11.14
C HIS A 111 1.83 5.99 -10.86
N LEU A 112 1.62 7.07 -10.09
CA LEU A 112 0.29 7.61 -9.82
C LEU A 112 -0.35 8.14 -11.11
N LYS A 113 0.40 8.91 -11.90
CA LYS A 113 -0.04 9.41 -13.21
C LYS A 113 -0.39 8.27 -14.16
N ALA A 114 0.44 7.24 -14.24
CA ALA A 114 0.17 6.07 -15.05
C ALA A 114 -1.11 5.35 -14.60
N PHE A 115 -1.31 5.21 -13.29
CA PHE A 115 -2.52 4.60 -12.74
C PHE A 115 -3.79 5.41 -13.05
N ILE A 116 -3.75 6.73 -12.83
CA ILE A 116 -4.85 7.65 -13.12
C ILE A 116 -5.20 7.59 -14.62
N ALA A 117 -4.19 7.66 -15.49
CA ALA A 117 -4.39 7.57 -16.94
C ALA A 117 -4.98 6.22 -17.39
N ALA A 118 -4.67 5.13 -16.68
CA ALA A 118 -5.24 3.81 -16.95
C ALA A 118 -6.68 3.63 -16.42
N HIS A 119 -7.13 4.46 -15.48
CA HIS A 119 -8.45 4.34 -14.83
C HIS A 119 -9.26 5.66 -14.80
N PRO A 120 -9.37 6.41 -15.90
CA PRO A 120 -9.90 7.78 -15.90
C PRO A 120 -11.38 7.88 -15.49
N ALA A 121 -12.16 6.82 -15.67
CA ALA A 121 -13.58 6.81 -15.28
C ALA A 121 -13.80 6.75 -13.76
N ARG A 122 -12.80 6.26 -13.01
CA ARG A 122 -12.92 5.96 -11.58
C ARG A 122 -11.87 6.69 -10.74
N CYS A 123 -10.88 7.31 -11.37
CA CYS A 123 -9.71 7.90 -10.73
C CYS A 123 -9.39 9.24 -11.40
N ASP A 124 -9.56 10.34 -10.67
CA ASP A 124 -9.26 11.70 -11.14
C ASP A 124 -8.12 12.38 -10.34
N ARG A 125 -7.68 11.75 -9.25
CA ARG A 125 -6.66 12.27 -8.33
C ARG A 125 -5.87 11.14 -7.66
N GLY A 126 -4.75 11.50 -7.04
CA GLY A 126 -3.83 10.62 -6.32
C GLY A 126 -2.72 11.41 -5.67
#